data_AF-A0A842HYC7-F1
#
_entry.id   AF-A0A842HYC7-F1
#
_cell.length_a   1.000
_cell.length_b   1.000
_cell.length_c   1.000
_cell.angle_alpha   90.00
_cell.angle_beta   90.00
_cell.angle_gamma   90.00
#
_symmetry.space_group_name_H-M   'P 1'
#
loop_
_entity.id
_entity.type
_entity.pdbx_description
1 polymer ?
#
loop_
_entity_poly.entity_id
_entity_poly.type
_entity_poly.pdbx_seq_one_letter_code
_entity_poly.pdbx_strand_id
1 'polypeptide(L)'
;MREAISITAIIAAFFYFLAFGGAVFMALEEQMHWVLAFFAMAWLIVLRLWFILPLLAFIGANHVWGWNWYWSIALAAPIAFYVVSHYWTLLTDYLRRPPQKQGV
;
A
#
# COMPACT_ATOMS: atom_id res chain seq x y z
N MET A 1 -1.15 -12.65 -29.18
CA MET A 1 -0.52 -13.09 -27.90
C MET A 1 -0.21 -11.95 -26.94
N ARG A 2 0.41 -10.84 -27.38
CA ARG A 2 0.75 -9.70 -26.50
C ARG A 2 -0.47 -9.03 -25.83
N GLU A 3 -1.59 -8.93 -26.55
CA GLU A 3 -2.85 -8.34 -26.05
C GLU A 3 -3.49 -9.21 -24.96
N ALA A 4 -3.49 -10.53 -25.12
CA ALA A 4 -4.02 -11.46 -24.12
C ALA A 4 -3.27 -11.35 -22.79
N ILE A 5 -1.93 -11.28 -22.84
CA ILE A 5 -1.08 -11.09 -21.64
C ILE A 5 -1.40 -9.77 -20.94
N SER A 6 -1.60 -8.68 -21.69
CA SER A 6 -1.96 -7.37 -21.15
C SER A 6 -3.31 -7.40 -20.45
N ILE A 7 -4.32 -8.02 -21.06
CA ILE A 7 -5.67 -8.15 -20.48
C ILE A 7 -5.61 -8.97 -19.18
N THR A 8 -4.92 -10.11 -19.18
CA THR A 8 -4.77 -10.92 -17.97
C THR A 8 -4.06 -10.16 -16.85
N ALA A 9 -3.04 -9.37 -17.17
CA ALA A 9 -2.33 -8.54 -16.19
C ALA A 9 -3.24 -7.45 -15.58
N ILE A 10 -4.07 -6.80 -16.40
CA ILE A 10 -5.04 -5.79 -15.92
C ILE A 10 -6.05 -6.43 -14.98
N ILE A 11 -6.58 -7.61 -15.35
CA ILE A 11 -7.55 -8.33 -14.52
C ILE A 11 -6.91 -8.73 -13.18
N ALA A 12 -5.68 -9.26 -13.20
CA ALA A 12 -4.96 -9.62 -11.98
C ALA A 12 -4.71 -8.39 -11.09
N ALA A 13 -4.30 -7.26 -11.68
CA ALA A 13 -4.10 -6.01 -10.95
C ALA A 13 -5.40 -5.48 -10.33
N PHE A 14 -6.53 -5.62 -11.03
CA PHE A 14 -7.84 -5.24 -10.52
C PHE A 14 -8.25 -6.06 -9.29
N PHE A 15 -8.12 -7.39 -9.35
CA PHE A 15 -8.39 -8.25 -8.19
C PHE A 15 -7.44 -7.98 -7.04
N TYR A 16 -6.17 -7.75 -7.34
CA TYR A 16 -5.18 -7.35 -6.32
C TYR A 16 -5.57 -6.04 -5.64
N PHE A 17 -5.97 -5.02 -6.42
CA PHE A 17 -6.39 -3.73 -5.88
C PHE A 17 -7.61 -3.85 -4.96
N LEU A 18 -8.61 -4.64 -5.35
CA LEU A 18 -9.79 -4.90 -4.51
C LEU A 18 -9.41 -5.63 -3.22
N ALA A 19 -8.57 -6.66 -3.32
CA ALA A 19 -8.15 -7.43 -2.16
C ALA A 19 -7.33 -6.56 -1.18
N PHE A 20 -6.34 -5.83 -1.71
CA PHE A 20 -5.49 -4.97 -0.89
C PHE A 20 -6.26 -3.80 -0.29
N GLY A 21 -7.00 -3.04 -1.11
CA GLY A 21 -7.78 -1.90 -0.66
C GLY A 21 -8.89 -2.30 0.32
N GLY A 22 -9.55 -3.43 0.08
CA GLY A 22 -10.55 -4.00 0.98
C GLY A 22 -9.96 -4.39 2.33
N ALA A 23 -8.80 -5.05 2.35
CA ALA A 23 -8.12 -5.42 3.59
C ALA A 23 -7.71 -4.18 4.41
N VAL A 24 -7.17 -3.14 3.76
CA VAL A 24 -6.84 -1.86 4.42
C VAL A 24 -8.09 -1.21 5.02
N PHE A 25 -9.18 -1.14 4.25
CA PHE A 25 -10.42 -0.54 4.70
C PHE A 25 -11.01 -1.29 5.90
N MET A 26 -11.06 -2.62 5.83
CA MET A 26 -11.60 -3.44 6.92
C MET A 26 -10.75 -3.36 8.19
N ALA A 27 -9.42 -3.28 8.08
CA ALA A 27 -8.55 -3.07 9.23
C ALA A 27 -8.84 -1.72 9.93
N LEU A 28 -9.16 -0.69 9.16
CA LEU A 28 -9.59 0.60 9.70
C LEU A 28 -10.97 0.48 10.33
N GLU A 29 -11.94 -0.10 9.62
CA GLU A 29 -13.31 -0.29 10.08
C GLU A 29 -13.40 -1.09 11.39
N GLU A 30 -12.53 -2.08 11.59
CA GLU A 30 -12.47 -2.86 12.83
C GLU A 30 -12.23 -1.95 14.06
N GLN A 31 -11.50 -0.86 13.89
CA GLN A 31 -11.12 0.06 14.97
C GLN A 31 -11.98 1.34 15.02
N MET A 32 -12.70 1.68 13.93
CA MET A 32 -13.49 2.91 13.83
C MET A 32 -14.73 2.72 12.95
N HIS A 33 -15.78 3.51 13.16
CA HIS A 33 -16.98 3.43 12.30
C HIS A 33 -16.65 3.61 10.81
N TRP A 34 -17.41 2.94 9.93
CA TRP A 34 -17.19 2.90 8.48
C TRP A 34 -16.96 4.27 7.82
N VAL A 35 -17.68 5.31 8.24
CA VAL A 35 -17.50 6.69 7.76
C VAL A 35 -16.10 7.22 8.09
N LEU A 36 -15.64 7.00 9.32
CA LEU A 36 -14.30 7.40 9.76
C LEU A 36 -13.21 6.60 9.05
N ALA A 37 -13.45 5.31 8.77
CA ALA A 37 -12.52 4.48 8.02
C ALA A 37 -12.30 5.01 6.59
N PHE A 38 -13.36 5.47 5.93
CA PHE A 38 -13.24 6.14 4.62
C PHE A 38 -12.40 7.42 4.70
N PHE A 39 -12.67 8.28 5.69
CA PHE A 39 -11.88 9.50 5.89
C PHE A 39 -10.42 9.20 6.25
N ALA A 40 -10.17 8.19 7.09
CA ALA A 40 -8.83 7.76 7.46
C ALA A 40 -8.07 7.22 6.24
N MET A 41 -8.70 6.38 5.42
CA MET A 41 -8.10 5.88 4.18
C MET A 41 -7.77 7.00 3.19
N ALA A 42 -8.68 7.98 3.04
CA ALA A 42 -8.42 9.18 2.25
C ALA A 42 -7.25 9.99 2.81
N TRP A 43 -7.18 10.17 4.14
CA TRP A 43 -6.09 10.90 4.80
C TRP A 43 -4.73 10.20 4.65
N LEU A 44 -4.67 8.87 4.74
CA LEU A 44 -3.45 8.11 4.51
C LEU A 44 -2.87 8.38 3.10
N ILE A 45 -3.74 8.52 2.10
CA ILE A 45 -3.35 8.84 0.73
C ILE A 45 -2.88 10.30 0.63
N VAL A 46 -3.65 11.25 1.17
CA VAL A 46 -3.34 12.69 1.11
C VAL A 46 -2.04 13.03 1.84
N LEU A 47 -1.87 12.51 3.06
CA LEU A 47 -0.65 12.69 3.87
C LEU A 47 0.51 11.81 3.42
N ARG A 48 0.31 11.00 2.37
CA ARG A 48 1.33 10.10 1.81
C ARG A 48 1.93 9.18 2.88
N LEU A 49 1.09 8.63 3.74
CA LEU A 49 1.49 7.69 4.79
C LEU A 49 1.53 6.26 4.23
N TRP A 50 2.20 6.08 3.10
CA TRP A 50 2.20 4.83 2.32
C TRP A 50 2.74 3.63 3.10
N PHE A 51 3.64 3.87 4.07
CA PHE A 51 4.18 2.82 4.93
C PHE A 51 3.14 2.15 5.83
N ILE A 52 2.03 2.83 6.12
CA ILE A 52 0.95 2.30 6.98
C ILE A 52 0.08 1.31 6.20
N LEU A 53 -0.07 1.51 4.89
CA LEU A 53 -0.93 0.70 4.03
C LEU A 53 -0.60 -0.81 4.06
N PRO A 54 0.66 -1.28 3.91
CA PRO A 54 0.96 -2.70 3.99
C PRO A 54 0.71 -3.30 5.39
N LEU A 55 0.90 -2.52 6.46
CA LEU A 55 0.57 -2.95 7.83
C LEU A 55 -0.93 -3.15 8.01
N LEU A 56 -1.74 -2.19 7.57
CA LEU A 56 -3.20 -2.30 7.62
C LEU A 56 -3.72 -3.44 6.75
N ALA A 57 -3.19 -3.62 5.54
CA ALA A 57 -3.56 -4.73 4.68
C ALA A 57 -3.26 -6.09 5.33
N PHE A 58 -2.10 -6.22 6.00
CA PHE A 58 -1.76 -7.44 6.74
C PHE A 58 -2.73 -7.68 7.90
N ILE A 59 -3.01 -6.65 8.71
CA ILE A 59 -3.93 -6.76 9.86
C ILE A 59 -5.33 -7.14 9.38
N GLY A 60 -5.86 -6.44 8.37
CA GLY A 60 -7.19 -6.71 7.84
C GLY A 60 -7.31 -8.10 7.23
N ALA A 61 -6.31 -8.54 6.46
CA ALA A 61 -6.30 -9.88 5.89
C ALA A 61 -6.22 -10.97 6.98
N ASN A 62 -5.35 -10.80 7.99
CA ASN A 62 -5.12 -11.81 9.01
C ASN A 62 -6.22 -11.87 10.07
N HIS A 63 -6.63 -10.72 10.62
CA HIS A 63 -7.54 -10.64 11.76
C HIS A 63 -9.01 -10.52 11.34
N VAL A 64 -9.31 -9.77 10.28
CA VAL A 64 -10.69 -9.56 9.84
C VAL A 64 -11.14 -10.62 8.85
N TRP A 65 -10.33 -10.92 7.82
CA TRP A 65 -10.65 -11.95 6.84
C TRP A 65 -10.27 -13.37 7.28
N GLY A 66 -9.51 -13.50 8.37
CA GLY A 66 -9.06 -14.80 8.88
C GLY A 66 -8.09 -15.51 7.92
N TRP A 67 -7.39 -14.78 7.05
CA TRP A 67 -6.38 -15.39 6.20
C TRP A 67 -5.19 -15.85 7.03
N ASN A 68 -4.59 -16.95 6.58
CA ASN A 68 -3.36 -17.43 7.19
C ASN A 68 -2.24 -16.41 6.99
N TRP A 69 -1.35 -16.27 7.98
CA TRP A 69 -0.35 -15.21 8.01
C TRP A 69 0.53 -15.13 6.75
N TYR A 70 0.85 -16.27 6.13
CA TYR A 70 1.61 -16.35 4.87
C TYR A 70 0.90 -15.62 3.71
N TRP A 71 -0.43 -15.78 3.60
CA TRP A 71 -1.24 -15.15 2.55
C TRP A 71 -1.40 -13.65 2.80
N SER A 72 -1.53 -13.27 4.06
CA SER A 72 -1.57 -11.87 4.48
C SER A 72 -0.26 -11.14 4.16
N ILE A 73 0.89 -11.80 4.36
CA ILE A 73 2.20 -11.27 3.94
C ILE A 73 2.29 -11.18 2.42
N ALA A 74 1.88 -12.23 1.69
CA ALA A 74 1.91 -12.23 0.24
C ALA A 74 1.09 -11.08 -0.38
N LEU A 75 -0.03 -10.72 0.25
CA LEU A 75 -0.85 -9.57 -0.15
C LEU A 75 -0.11 -8.24 0.09
N ALA A 76 0.51 -8.08 1.26
CA ALA A 76 1.16 -6.83 1.66
C ALA A 76 2.55 -6.61 1.01
N ALA A 77 3.25 -7.69 0.65
CA ALA A 77 4.64 -7.66 0.21
C ALA A 77 4.90 -6.79 -1.03
N PRO A 78 4.12 -6.86 -2.13
CA PRO A 78 4.38 -6.05 -3.32
C PRO A 78 4.37 -4.55 -3.03
N ILE A 79 3.41 -4.08 -2.22
CA ILE A 79 3.32 -2.69 -1.81
C ILE A 79 4.45 -2.33 -0.83
N ALA A 80 4.79 -3.21 0.11
CA ALA A 80 5.91 -2.99 1.02
C ALA A 80 7.24 -2.81 0.26
N PHE A 81 7.51 -3.64 -0.75
CA PHE A 81 8.69 -3.50 -1.62
C PHE A 81 8.68 -2.17 -2.37
N TYR A 82 7.54 -1.77 -2.95
CA TYR A 82 7.39 -0.49 -3.62
C TYR A 82 7.67 0.69 -2.67
N VAL A 83 7.06 0.68 -1.48
CA VAL A 83 7.22 1.71 -0.45
C VAL A 83 8.69 1.83 -0.05
N VAL A 84 9.33 0.71 0.33
CA VAL A 84 10.74 0.70 0.74
C VAL A 84 11.63 1.22 -0.39
N SER A 85 11.41 0.76 -1.63
CA SER A 85 12.16 1.24 -2.79
C SER A 85 11.97 2.74 -3.00
N HIS A 86 10.76 3.26 -2.89
CA HIS A 86 10.46 4.67 -3.09
C HIS A 86 11.14 5.55 -2.05
N TYR A 87 11.01 5.22 -0.77
CA TYR A 87 11.66 5.98 0.30
C TYR A 87 13.18 5.82 0.29
N TRP A 88 13.69 4.65 -0.10
CA TRP A 88 15.13 4.46 -0.31
C TRP A 88 15.67 5.38 -1.40
N THR A 89 14.99 5.46 -2.55
CA THR A 89 15.39 6.39 -3.63
C THR A 89 15.38 7.84 -3.17
N LEU A 90 14.33 8.27 -2.47
CA LEU A 90 14.24 9.62 -1.91
C LEU A 90 15.38 9.93 -0.94
N LEU A 91 15.70 8.98 -0.06
CA LEU A 91 16.80 9.12 0.89
C LEU A 91 18.15 9.20 0.16
N THR A 92 18.42 8.31 -0.78
CA THR A 92 19.67 8.33 -1.54
C THR A 92 19.82 9.60 -2.37
N ASP A 93 18.73 10.10 -2.94
CA ASP A 93 18.73 11.36 -3.68
C ASP A 93 18.96 12.56 -2.75
N TYR A 94 18.37 12.55 -1.56
CA TYR A 94 18.60 13.58 -0.55
C TYR A 94 20.07 13.59 -0.10
N LEU A 95 20.65 12.43 0.16
CA LEU A 95 22.04 12.27 0.62
C LEU A 95 23.08 12.52 -0.48
N ARG A 96 22.75 12.27 -1.76
CA ARG A 96 23.65 12.48 -2.91
C ARG A 96 23.58 13.89 -3.49
N ARG A 97 22.63 14.73 -3.06
CA ARG A 97 22.56 16.12 -3.54
C ARG A 97 23.83 16.87 -3.11
N PRO A 98 24.64 17.41 -4.06
CA PRO A 98 25.72 18.31 -3.68
C PRO A 98 25.13 19.52 -2.95
N PRO A 99 25.84 20.12 -1.97
CA PRO A 99 25.32 21.17 -1.07
C PRO A 99 24.92 22.49 -1.76
N GLN A 100 24.88 22.56 -3.08
CA GLN A 100 24.86 23.79 -3.87
C GLN A 100 23.47 24.36 -4.19
N LYS A 101 22.41 23.92 -3.48
CA LYS A 101 21.06 24.52 -3.59
C LYS A 101 20.35 24.67 -2.24
N GLN A 102 21.10 25.05 -1.20
CA GLN A 102 20.53 25.62 0.05
C GLN A 102 20.80 27.13 0.15
N GLY A 103 20.69 27.84 -0.97
CA GLY A 103 20.90 29.27 -1.03
C GLY A 103 20.39 29.87 -2.33
N VAL A 104 19.06 30.03 -2.42
CA VAL A 104 18.36 31.24 -2.87
C VAL A 104 17.01 31.26 -2.14
#